data_AF-A0A915HXL3-F1
#
_entry.id   AF-A0A915HXL3-F1
#
_cell.length_a   1.000
_cell.length_b   1.000
_cell.length_c   1.000
_cell.angle_alpha   90.00
_cell.angle_beta   90.00
_cell.angle_gamma   90.00
#
_symmetry.space_group_name_H-M   'P 1'
#
loop_
_entity.id
_entity.type
_entity.pdbx_description
1 polymer ?
#
loop_
_entity_poly.entity_id
_entity_poly.type
_entity_poly.pdbx_seq_one_letter_code
_entity_poly.pdbx_strand_id
1 'polypeptide(L)'
;MRKRNIKAFADILDSMPQITFATTWSGARQALSENPSFTNDKDLQNMDKEDALIVFEEHIRQLEQEEKEEKDRENLRIRRYQRKNREAFMQFLRELHDRNQLNSMSLWCELYPIICTDQRFFNMLGQPGSTALDLFKFYVEDLKAKFTEEKRLIKEILKGSAFEFYQEKQFEVELNTTYEQFQDVLKQDSHFSAIDVGNMKLTYNSLIDKAECKEKERLKEEQRKHKRLESAFRNALKHVAPAVTPTSKWDEVRLKICNEPAFLAVTPEANRITMFNEYISLLAESCAHHHSHGKKKKKNKKQKKNEKQESSEESMDDEPDKMKKNSKKKKKKSSKGDLSENNVNPMRKHSSSDEYERDKKKRRGDNEASRRKNHDSGDDSEELSESELEKRRRLLLEELQEH
;
A
#
# COMPACT_ATOMS: atom_id res chain seq x y z
N MET A 1 -61.74 -47.41 -19.63
CA MET A 1 -60.82 -47.30 -20.78
C MET A 1 -59.95 -46.05 -20.66
N ARG A 2 -60.36 -44.84 -21.10
CA ARG A 2 -59.54 -43.59 -21.07
C ARG A 2 -58.49 -43.48 -19.94
N LYS A 3 -58.89 -43.50 -18.67
CA LYS A 3 -57.98 -43.42 -17.50
C LYS A 3 -56.92 -44.53 -17.41
N ARG A 4 -57.23 -45.76 -17.87
CA ARG A 4 -56.26 -46.87 -17.96
C ARG A 4 -55.22 -46.57 -19.03
N ASN A 5 -55.67 -46.12 -20.20
CA ASN A 5 -54.81 -45.90 -21.36
C ASN A 5 -53.87 -44.71 -21.13
N ILE A 6 -54.37 -43.61 -20.55
CA ILE A 6 -53.57 -42.47 -20.07
C ILE A 6 -52.44 -42.95 -19.15
N LYS A 7 -52.76 -43.75 -18.13
CA LYS A 7 -51.75 -44.24 -17.20
C LYS A 7 -50.76 -45.21 -17.88
N ALA A 8 -51.24 -46.19 -18.63
CA ALA A 8 -50.38 -47.15 -19.33
C ALA A 8 -49.45 -46.46 -20.35
N PHE A 9 -49.89 -45.36 -20.96
CA PHE A 9 -49.05 -44.55 -21.84
C PHE A 9 -47.96 -43.81 -21.06
N ALA A 10 -48.29 -43.19 -19.91
CA ALA A 10 -47.31 -42.59 -19.01
C ALA A 10 -46.28 -43.62 -18.51
N ASP A 11 -46.74 -44.76 -17.99
CA ASP A 11 -45.88 -45.86 -17.53
C ASP A 11 -44.93 -46.36 -18.66
N ILE A 12 -45.37 -46.30 -19.93
CA ILE A 12 -44.54 -46.62 -21.10
C ILE A 12 -43.53 -45.51 -21.40
N LEU A 13 -43.89 -44.23 -21.34
CA LEU A 13 -42.96 -43.11 -21.51
C LEU A 13 -41.86 -43.15 -20.44
N ASP A 14 -42.22 -43.34 -19.17
CA ASP A 14 -41.29 -43.45 -18.04
C ASP A 14 -40.33 -44.65 -18.18
N SER A 15 -40.74 -45.71 -18.87
CA SER A 15 -39.90 -46.88 -19.15
C SER A 15 -38.90 -46.71 -20.30
N MET A 16 -38.94 -45.59 -21.03
CA MET A 16 -38.16 -45.37 -22.25
C MET A 16 -37.02 -44.36 -22.04
N PRO A 17 -35.78 -44.81 -21.71
CA PRO A 17 -34.64 -43.92 -21.47
C PRO A 17 -34.18 -43.14 -22.71
N GLN A 18 -34.69 -43.46 -23.91
CA GLN A 18 -34.47 -42.69 -25.14
C GLN A 18 -35.34 -41.42 -25.24
N ILE A 19 -36.37 -41.28 -24.39
CA ILE A 19 -37.10 -40.02 -24.26
C ILE A 19 -36.40 -39.17 -23.20
N THR A 20 -35.96 -38.00 -23.63
CA THR A 20 -35.27 -36.99 -22.81
C THR A 20 -36.08 -35.71 -22.82
N PHE A 21 -35.75 -34.77 -21.93
CA PHE A 21 -36.37 -33.43 -21.89
C PHE A 21 -36.37 -32.70 -23.25
N ALA A 22 -35.40 -32.97 -24.14
CA ALA A 22 -35.29 -32.35 -25.46
C ALA A 22 -36.04 -33.12 -26.58
N THR A 23 -36.71 -34.23 -26.26
CA THR A 23 -37.33 -35.10 -27.26
C THR A 23 -38.62 -34.48 -27.80
N THR A 24 -38.72 -34.34 -29.13
CA THR A 24 -39.93 -33.84 -29.80
C THR A 24 -40.98 -34.93 -29.96
N TRP A 25 -42.26 -34.55 -30.12
CA TRP A 25 -43.36 -35.50 -30.33
C TRP A 25 -43.16 -36.42 -31.55
N SER A 26 -42.50 -35.95 -32.62
CA SER A 26 -42.18 -36.79 -33.77
C SER A 26 -41.15 -37.87 -33.43
N GLY A 27 -40.09 -37.53 -32.68
CA GLY A 27 -39.10 -38.49 -32.17
C GLY A 27 -39.71 -39.49 -31.19
N ALA A 28 -40.52 -39.01 -30.24
CA ALA A 28 -41.24 -39.85 -29.30
C ALA A 28 -42.19 -40.84 -30.01
N ARG A 29 -42.93 -40.40 -31.03
CA ARG A 29 -43.79 -41.28 -31.83
C ARG A 29 -43.03 -42.37 -32.58
N GLN A 30 -41.82 -42.07 -33.06
CA GLN A 30 -40.97 -43.10 -33.66
C GLN A 30 -40.54 -44.13 -32.60
N ALA A 31 -40.00 -43.67 -31.48
CA ALA A 31 -39.61 -44.53 -30.35
C ALA A 31 -40.77 -45.39 -29.81
N LEU A 32 -42.00 -44.84 -29.78
CA LEU A 32 -43.22 -45.57 -29.42
C LEU A 32 -43.61 -46.64 -30.45
N SER A 33 -43.43 -46.38 -31.75
CA SER A 33 -43.72 -47.37 -32.80
C SER A 33 -42.77 -48.58 -32.77
N GLU A 34 -41.54 -48.34 -32.28
CA GLU A 34 -40.51 -49.37 -32.09
C GLU A 34 -40.68 -50.12 -30.74
N ASN A 35 -41.52 -49.63 -29.81
CA ASN A 35 -41.73 -50.22 -28.48
C ASN A 35 -42.81 -51.34 -28.50
N PRO A 36 -42.48 -52.61 -28.20
CA PRO A 36 -43.46 -53.70 -28.19
C PRO A 36 -44.62 -53.51 -27.21
N SER A 37 -44.41 -52.81 -26.09
CA SER A 37 -45.46 -52.57 -25.09
C SER A 37 -46.56 -51.64 -25.60
N PHE A 38 -46.20 -50.70 -26.47
CA PHE A 38 -47.16 -49.82 -27.14
C PHE A 38 -47.81 -50.49 -28.36
N THR A 39 -47.03 -51.25 -29.13
CA THR A 39 -47.50 -51.88 -30.37
C THR A 39 -48.44 -53.08 -30.14
N ASN A 40 -48.34 -53.76 -28.99
CA ASN A 40 -49.18 -54.91 -28.66
C ASN A 40 -50.56 -54.55 -28.05
N ASP A 41 -50.74 -53.36 -27.45
CA ASP A 41 -52.03 -52.94 -26.87
C ASP A 41 -52.86 -52.13 -27.88
N LYS A 42 -53.84 -52.81 -28.49
CA LYS A 42 -54.78 -52.20 -29.45
C LYS A 42 -55.70 -51.15 -28.83
N ASP A 43 -56.02 -51.25 -27.53
CA ASP A 43 -56.82 -50.22 -26.86
C ASP A 43 -55.98 -48.95 -26.65
N LEU A 44 -54.67 -49.10 -26.41
CA LEU A 44 -53.73 -48.00 -26.28
C LEU A 44 -53.46 -47.30 -27.63
N GLN A 45 -53.33 -48.05 -28.72
CA GLN A 45 -53.24 -47.48 -30.08
C GLN A 45 -54.48 -46.69 -30.49
N ASN A 46 -55.66 -47.08 -29.99
CA ASN A 46 -56.94 -46.40 -30.20
C ASN A 46 -57.23 -45.29 -29.19
N MET A 47 -56.24 -44.87 -28.37
CA MET A 47 -56.37 -43.72 -27.48
C MET A 47 -56.54 -42.42 -28.27
N ASP A 48 -57.21 -41.44 -27.67
CA ASP A 48 -57.34 -40.10 -28.28
C ASP A 48 -55.96 -39.47 -28.47
N LYS A 49 -55.78 -38.79 -29.60
CA LYS A 49 -54.55 -38.08 -29.95
C LYS A 49 -54.33 -36.87 -29.04
N GLU A 50 -55.42 -36.26 -28.56
CA GLU A 50 -55.34 -35.17 -27.57
C GLU A 50 -54.86 -35.70 -26.21
N ASP A 51 -55.41 -36.83 -25.72
CA ASP A 51 -54.91 -37.50 -24.51
C ASP A 51 -53.44 -37.90 -24.63
N ALA A 52 -53.03 -38.44 -25.78
CA ALA A 52 -51.64 -38.84 -26.02
C ALA A 52 -50.67 -37.64 -25.98
N LEU A 53 -51.08 -36.50 -26.55
CA LEU A 53 -50.32 -35.26 -26.51
C LEU A 53 -50.22 -34.67 -25.10
N ILE A 54 -51.33 -34.68 -24.33
CA ILE A 54 -51.35 -34.18 -22.95
C ILE A 54 -50.40 -34.98 -22.06
N VAL A 55 -50.46 -36.32 -22.12
CA VAL A 55 -49.58 -37.19 -21.30
C VAL A 55 -48.12 -37.05 -21.73
N PHE A 56 -47.85 -36.90 -23.03
CA PHE A 56 -46.50 -36.65 -23.52
C PHE A 56 -45.96 -35.27 -23.07
N GLU A 57 -46.78 -34.23 -23.13
CA GLU A 57 -46.41 -32.90 -22.65
C GLU A 57 -46.15 -32.90 -21.13
N GLU A 58 -46.98 -33.59 -20.34
CA GLU A 58 -46.79 -33.74 -18.89
C GLU A 58 -45.48 -34.47 -18.56
N HIS A 59 -45.18 -35.58 -19.24
CA HIS A 59 -43.93 -36.32 -19.08
C HIS A 59 -42.69 -35.49 -19.51
N ILE A 60 -42.72 -34.80 -20.65
CA ILE A 60 -41.60 -33.92 -21.07
C ILE A 60 -41.40 -32.78 -20.08
N ARG A 61 -42.47 -32.11 -19.60
CA ARG A 61 -42.37 -31.06 -18.57
C ARG A 61 -41.79 -31.59 -17.26
N GLN A 62 -42.09 -32.84 -16.89
CA GLN A 62 -41.46 -33.49 -15.73
C GLN A 62 -39.95 -33.70 -15.96
N LEU A 63 -39.55 -34.22 -17.11
CA LEU A 63 -38.13 -34.40 -17.46
C LEU A 63 -37.36 -33.06 -17.51
N GLU A 64 -37.95 -32.00 -18.08
CA GLU A 64 -37.39 -30.65 -18.08
C GLU A 64 -37.19 -30.11 -16.65
N GLN A 65 -38.17 -30.34 -15.77
CA GLN A 65 -38.09 -29.94 -14.37
C GLN A 65 -37.02 -30.73 -13.61
N GLU A 66 -36.92 -32.05 -13.83
CA GLU A 66 -35.91 -32.90 -13.21
C GLU A 66 -34.48 -32.56 -13.67
N GLU A 67 -34.27 -32.32 -14.97
CA GLU A 67 -32.97 -31.88 -15.53
C GLU A 67 -32.57 -30.51 -14.98
N LYS A 68 -33.51 -29.56 -14.94
CA LYS A 68 -33.29 -28.23 -14.35
C LYS A 68 -32.92 -28.33 -12.88
N GLU A 69 -33.62 -29.15 -12.10
CA GLU A 69 -33.29 -29.37 -10.70
C GLU A 69 -31.92 -30.05 -10.53
N GLU A 70 -31.55 -30.99 -11.38
CA GLU A 70 -30.21 -31.60 -11.35
C GLU A 70 -29.13 -30.58 -11.65
N LYS A 71 -29.32 -29.75 -12.66
CA LYS A 71 -28.43 -28.64 -13.02
C LYS A 71 -28.32 -27.63 -11.88
N ASP A 72 -29.42 -27.30 -11.21
CA ASP A 72 -29.41 -26.41 -10.04
C ASP A 72 -28.73 -27.05 -8.81
N ARG A 73 -28.94 -28.36 -8.59
CA ARG A 73 -28.22 -29.16 -7.56
C ARG A 73 -26.71 -29.14 -7.83
N GLU A 74 -26.27 -29.33 -9.07
CA GLU A 74 -24.85 -29.33 -9.43
C GLU A 74 -24.24 -27.94 -9.38
N ASN A 75 -24.91 -26.92 -9.92
CA ASN A 75 -24.51 -25.51 -9.75
C ASN A 75 -24.38 -25.10 -8.27
N LEU A 76 -25.21 -25.66 -7.39
CA LEU A 76 -25.12 -25.43 -5.95
C LEU A 76 -23.94 -26.20 -5.30
N ARG A 77 -23.64 -27.42 -5.75
CA ARG A 77 -22.44 -28.18 -5.33
C ARG A 77 -21.16 -27.44 -5.73
N ILE A 78 -21.05 -27.01 -6.98
CA ILE A 78 -19.92 -26.23 -7.51
C ILE A 78 -19.73 -24.95 -6.68
N ARG A 79 -20.78 -24.15 -6.47
CA ARG A 79 -20.71 -22.92 -5.63
C ARG A 79 -20.27 -23.21 -4.19
N ARG A 80 -20.75 -24.31 -3.59
CA ARG A 80 -20.32 -24.75 -2.24
C ARG A 80 -18.85 -25.18 -2.21
N TYR A 81 -18.38 -25.88 -3.24
CA TYR A 81 -16.98 -26.32 -3.35
C TYR A 81 -16.04 -25.11 -3.52
N GLN A 82 -16.38 -24.17 -4.41
CA GLN A 82 -15.63 -22.93 -4.61
C GLN A 82 -15.55 -22.08 -3.33
N ARG A 83 -16.65 -22.00 -2.54
CA ARG A 83 -16.62 -21.34 -1.23
C ARG A 83 -15.66 -22.04 -0.25
N LYS A 84 -15.71 -23.38 -0.17
CA LYS A 84 -14.78 -24.15 0.69
C LYS A 84 -13.32 -23.97 0.30
N ASN A 85 -13.00 -23.84 -1.00
CA ASN A 85 -11.64 -23.56 -1.46
C ASN A 85 -11.16 -22.17 -0.99
N ARG A 86 -12.03 -21.15 -1.05
CA ARG A 86 -11.73 -19.81 -0.48
C ARG A 86 -11.53 -19.86 1.03
N GLU A 87 -12.36 -20.61 1.75
CA GLU A 87 -12.23 -20.80 3.20
C GLU A 87 -10.92 -21.53 3.57
N ALA A 88 -10.54 -22.56 2.82
CA ALA A 88 -9.27 -23.26 2.99
C ALA A 88 -8.06 -22.35 2.70
N PHE A 89 -8.12 -21.52 1.65
CA PHE A 89 -7.07 -20.54 1.36
C PHE A 89 -6.98 -19.43 2.42
N MET A 90 -8.11 -18.96 2.95
CA MET A 90 -8.12 -18.02 4.10
C MET A 90 -7.53 -18.67 5.36
N GLN A 91 -7.75 -19.98 5.57
CA GLN A 91 -7.12 -20.71 6.67
C GLN A 91 -5.59 -20.84 6.47
N PHE A 92 -5.12 -21.03 5.24
CA PHE A 92 -3.70 -21.01 4.92
C PHE A 92 -3.05 -19.66 5.24
N LEU A 93 -3.69 -18.54 4.91
CA LEU A 93 -3.19 -17.21 5.27
C LEU A 93 -3.08 -17.03 6.79
N ARG A 94 -4.03 -17.57 7.58
CA ARG A 94 -3.94 -17.60 9.06
C ARG A 94 -2.73 -18.43 9.52
N GLU A 95 -2.51 -19.61 8.96
CA GLU A 95 -1.35 -20.44 9.30
C GLU A 95 -0.02 -19.74 9.00
N LEU A 96 0.09 -18.97 7.90
CA LEU A 96 1.27 -18.17 7.60
C LEU A 96 1.46 -17.01 8.61
N HIS A 97 0.36 -16.41 9.07
CA HIS A 97 0.40 -15.36 10.10
C HIS A 97 0.84 -15.91 11.44
N ASP A 98 0.26 -17.03 11.89
CA ASP A 98 0.59 -17.68 13.15
C ASP A 98 2.06 -18.17 13.19
N ARG A 99 2.63 -18.50 12.03
CA ARG A 99 4.06 -18.81 11.84
C ARG A 99 4.97 -17.58 11.74
N ASN A 100 4.43 -16.36 11.88
CA ASN A 100 5.13 -15.08 11.69
C ASN A 100 5.73 -14.89 10.28
N GLN A 101 5.25 -15.62 9.27
CA GLN A 101 5.68 -15.47 7.87
C GLN A 101 4.86 -14.41 7.14
N LEU A 102 3.60 -14.21 7.55
CA LEU A 102 2.69 -13.17 7.05
C LEU A 102 2.44 -12.13 8.15
N ASN A 103 2.55 -10.85 7.82
CA ASN A 103 2.23 -9.73 8.70
C ASN A 103 1.63 -8.55 7.90
N SER A 104 1.31 -7.44 8.59
CA SER A 104 0.68 -6.25 8.01
C SER A 104 1.51 -5.51 6.93
N MET A 105 2.81 -5.80 6.83
CA MET A 105 3.71 -5.23 5.83
C MET A 105 4.14 -6.22 4.74
N SER A 106 3.80 -7.50 4.84
CA SER A 106 4.18 -8.53 3.87
C SER A 106 3.67 -8.24 2.46
N LEU A 107 4.54 -8.42 1.46
CA LEU A 107 4.18 -8.25 0.05
C LEU A 107 3.80 -9.58 -0.60
N TRP A 108 2.88 -9.54 -1.57
CA TRP A 108 2.47 -10.75 -2.32
C TRP A 108 3.65 -11.41 -3.03
N CYS A 109 4.55 -10.63 -3.64
CA CYS A 109 5.71 -11.14 -4.36
C CYS A 109 6.71 -11.89 -3.45
N GLU A 110 6.84 -11.48 -2.19
CA GLU A 110 7.73 -12.12 -1.20
C GLU A 110 7.18 -13.47 -0.74
N LEU A 111 5.86 -13.58 -0.60
CA LEU A 111 5.19 -14.79 -0.14
C LEU A 111 4.72 -15.70 -1.28
N TYR A 112 4.68 -15.21 -2.52
CA TYR A 112 4.31 -16.00 -3.69
C TYR A 112 5.09 -17.32 -3.82
N PRO A 113 6.43 -17.40 -3.60
CA PRO A 113 7.18 -18.66 -3.64
C PRO A 113 6.72 -19.70 -2.62
N ILE A 114 6.10 -19.28 -1.51
CA ILE A 114 5.51 -20.19 -0.52
C ILE A 114 4.07 -20.52 -0.94
N ILE A 115 3.29 -19.48 -1.28
CA ILE A 115 1.88 -19.59 -1.63
C ILE A 115 1.65 -20.47 -2.86
N CYS A 116 2.49 -20.36 -3.89
CA CYS A 116 2.35 -21.13 -5.13
C CYS A 116 2.71 -22.62 -4.98
N THR A 117 3.19 -23.06 -3.81
CA THR A 117 3.47 -24.48 -3.53
C THR A 117 2.34 -25.19 -2.77
N ASP A 118 1.40 -24.43 -2.17
CA ASP A 118 0.31 -25.00 -1.37
C ASP A 118 -0.89 -25.41 -2.26
N GLN A 119 -1.39 -26.64 -2.08
CA GLN A 119 -2.53 -27.16 -2.84
C GLN A 119 -3.78 -26.27 -2.77
N ARG A 120 -3.97 -25.53 -1.67
CA ARG A 120 -5.10 -24.61 -1.47
C ARG A 120 -5.04 -23.40 -2.41
N PHE A 121 -3.84 -22.99 -2.84
CA PHE A 121 -3.69 -21.99 -3.90
C PHE A 121 -4.09 -22.56 -5.27
N PHE A 122 -3.61 -23.75 -5.63
CA PHE A 122 -4.00 -24.40 -6.89
C PHE A 122 -5.51 -24.64 -6.98
N ASN A 123 -6.13 -25.08 -5.87
CA ASN A 123 -7.57 -25.28 -5.76
C ASN A 123 -8.39 -23.98 -5.89
N MET A 124 -7.77 -22.80 -5.92
CA MET A 124 -8.42 -21.50 -6.11
C MET A 124 -8.36 -21.00 -7.56
N LEU A 125 -7.51 -21.59 -8.41
CA LEU A 125 -7.29 -21.12 -9.78
C LEU A 125 -8.52 -21.38 -10.67
N GLY A 126 -8.79 -20.44 -11.59
CA GLY A 126 -9.90 -20.52 -12.55
C GLY A 126 -11.32 -20.38 -11.97
N GLN A 127 -11.47 -20.15 -10.66
CA GLN A 127 -12.79 -19.97 -10.04
C GLN A 127 -13.25 -18.49 -10.14
N PRO A 128 -14.53 -18.23 -10.45
CA PRO A 128 -15.05 -16.86 -10.52
C PRO A 128 -15.08 -16.20 -9.13
N GLY A 129 -15.12 -14.87 -9.07
CA GLY A 129 -15.12 -14.10 -7.82
C GLY A 129 -13.71 -13.78 -7.30
N SER A 130 -13.57 -13.52 -5.99
CA SER A 130 -12.30 -13.11 -5.38
C SER A 130 -11.18 -14.12 -5.63
N THR A 131 -10.07 -13.64 -6.18
CA THR A 131 -8.86 -14.43 -6.45
C THR A 131 -8.05 -14.66 -5.17
N ALA A 132 -7.06 -15.56 -5.22
CA ALA A 132 -6.11 -15.74 -4.13
C ALA A 132 -5.35 -14.44 -3.75
N LEU A 133 -5.05 -13.59 -4.75
CA LEU A 133 -4.42 -12.28 -4.53
C LEU A 133 -5.39 -11.31 -3.82
N ASP A 134 -6.67 -11.33 -4.14
CA ASP A 134 -7.65 -10.45 -3.49
C ASP A 134 -7.88 -10.87 -2.03
N LEU A 135 -8.01 -12.18 -1.77
CA LEU A 135 -8.09 -12.72 -0.41
C LEU A 135 -6.85 -12.36 0.42
N PHE A 136 -5.65 -12.44 -0.17
CA PHE A 136 -4.42 -11.96 0.46
C PHE A 136 -4.46 -10.46 0.76
N LYS A 137 -4.86 -9.61 -0.21
CA LYS A 137 -4.95 -8.16 -0.01
C LYS A 137 -5.92 -7.81 1.12
N PHE A 138 -7.11 -8.42 1.15
CA PHE A 138 -8.09 -8.21 2.21
C PHE A 138 -7.54 -8.64 3.57
N TYR A 139 -6.90 -9.81 3.65
CA TYR A 139 -6.30 -10.30 4.89
C TYR A 139 -5.17 -9.39 5.40
N VAL A 140 -4.28 -8.94 4.52
CA VAL A 140 -3.20 -7.99 4.87
C VAL A 140 -3.76 -6.63 5.28
N GLU A 141 -4.84 -6.16 4.67
CA GLU A 141 -5.50 -4.90 5.06
C GLU A 141 -6.16 -5.01 6.44
N ASP A 142 -6.83 -6.14 6.74
CA ASP A 142 -7.34 -6.45 8.09
C ASP A 142 -6.20 -6.47 9.13
N LEU A 143 -5.02 -7.02 8.79
CA LEU A 143 -3.84 -6.99 9.65
C LEU A 143 -3.30 -5.56 9.86
N LYS A 144 -3.29 -4.70 8.84
CA LYS A 144 -2.89 -3.29 8.98
C LYS A 144 -3.84 -2.51 9.87
N ALA A 145 -5.15 -2.73 9.74
CA ALA A 145 -6.17 -2.09 10.57
C ALA A 145 -5.95 -2.45 12.04
N LYS A 146 -5.80 -3.76 12.34
CA LYS A 146 -5.48 -4.26 13.68
C LYS A 146 -4.17 -3.70 14.23
N PHE A 147 -3.08 -3.83 13.47
CA PHE A 147 -1.77 -3.29 13.86
C PHE A 147 -1.82 -1.78 14.14
N THR A 148 -2.60 -1.02 13.38
CA THR A 148 -2.74 0.43 13.60
C THR A 148 -3.43 0.75 14.92
N GLU A 149 -4.51 0.04 15.25
CA GLU A 149 -5.23 0.25 16.51
C GLU A 149 -4.45 -0.31 17.71
N GLU A 150 -3.86 -1.50 17.61
CA GLU A 150 -2.99 -2.05 18.65
C GLU A 150 -1.75 -1.17 18.88
N LYS A 151 -1.14 -0.61 17.83
CA LYS A 151 -0.05 0.37 17.95
C LYS A 151 -0.51 1.71 18.53
N ARG A 152 -1.80 2.07 18.39
CA ARG A 152 -2.40 3.23 19.07
C ARG A 152 -2.56 2.93 20.56
N LEU A 153 -3.13 1.78 20.89
CA LEU A 153 -3.33 1.27 22.25
C LEU A 153 -2.00 1.13 23.00
N ILE A 154 -0.98 0.49 22.43
CA ILE A 154 0.38 0.41 23.01
C ILE A 154 0.89 1.81 23.37
N LYS A 155 0.81 2.78 22.46
CA LYS A 155 1.25 4.17 22.74
C LYS A 155 0.39 4.90 23.77
N GLU A 156 -0.86 4.49 23.96
CA GLU A 156 -1.77 5.00 24.97
C GLU A 156 -1.38 4.42 26.34
N ILE A 157 -1.18 3.11 26.42
CA ILE A 157 -0.68 2.40 27.62
C ILE A 157 0.67 2.96 28.08
N LEU A 158 1.65 3.15 27.19
CA LEU A 158 2.97 3.71 27.55
C LEU A 158 2.89 5.15 28.10
N LYS A 159 1.80 5.89 27.80
CA LYS A 159 1.53 7.20 28.38
C LYS A 159 0.72 7.12 29.68
N GLY A 160 -0.20 6.16 29.79
CA GLY A 160 -1.12 5.98 30.92
C GLY A 160 -0.50 5.23 32.10
N SER A 161 0.14 4.08 31.87
CA SER A 161 0.90 3.33 32.88
C SER A 161 1.98 4.18 33.57
N ALA A 162 2.58 5.10 32.80
CA ALA A 162 3.53 6.08 33.26
C ALA A 162 2.95 7.19 34.14
N PHE A 163 1.62 7.28 34.28
CA PHE A 163 0.93 8.24 35.15
C PHE A 163 0.63 7.67 36.54
N GLU A 164 0.43 6.35 36.66
CA GLU A 164 0.05 5.72 37.94
C GLU A 164 1.25 5.25 38.77
N PHE A 165 2.36 4.83 38.15
CA PHE A 165 3.50 4.25 38.88
C PHE A 165 4.70 5.19 39.07
N TYR A 166 4.89 6.17 38.18
CA TYR A 166 5.97 7.15 38.26
C TYR A 166 5.39 8.57 38.27
N GLN A 167 5.54 9.28 39.39
CA GLN A 167 5.14 10.68 39.46
C GLN A 167 5.80 11.48 38.32
N GLU A 168 4.94 12.06 37.46
CA GLU A 168 5.24 13.02 36.39
C GLU A 168 6.08 12.54 35.18
N LYS A 169 6.53 11.28 35.08
CA LYS A 169 7.39 10.83 33.98
C LYS A 169 6.76 9.80 33.05
N GLN A 170 6.38 10.26 31.84
CA GLN A 170 6.05 9.42 30.69
C GLN A 170 7.17 8.41 30.40
N PHE A 171 6.82 7.14 30.18
CA PHE A 171 7.77 6.10 29.79
C PHE A 171 8.13 6.28 28.31
N GLU A 172 9.27 6.91 28.02
CA GLU A 172 9.84 6.99 26.68
C GLU A 172 10.79 5.79 26.46
N VAL A 173 10.61 5.08 25.35
CA VAL A 173 11.51 3.98 24.95
C VAL A 173 12.84 4.58 24.48
N GLU A 174 13.90 4.29 25.24
CA GLU A 174 15.28 4.68 24.96
C GLU A 174 16.10 3.51 24.36
N LEU A 175 17.31 3.78 23.85
CA LEU A 175 18.18 2.77 23.21
C LEU A 175 18.62 1.63 24.13
N ASN A 176 18.62 1.88 25.44
CA ASN A 176 18.93 0.93 26.50
C ASN A 176 17.69 0.13 26.97
N THR A 177 16.49 0.50 26.52
CA THR A 177 15.24 -0.15 26.92
C THR A 177 15.18 -1.52 26.29
N THR A 178 15.05 -2.56 27.12
CA THR A 178 14.94 -3.94 26.67
C THR A 178 13.50 -4.30 26.30
N TYR A 179 13.33 -5.34 25.48
CA TYR A 179 12.00 -5.85 25.14
C TYR A 179 11.25 -6.38 26.36
N GLU A 180 11.97 -6.95 27.35
CA GLU A 180 11.39 -7.43 28.61
C GLU A 180 10.81 -6.28 29.43
N GLN A 181 11.57 -5.20 29.63
CA GLN A 181 11.08 -3.98 30.31
C GLN A 181 9.86 -3.39 29.61
N PHE A 182 9.87 -3.35 28.28
CA PHE A 182 8.73 -2.88 27.48
C PHE A 182 7.50 -3.78 27.66
N GLN A 183 7.67 -5.09 27.63
CA GLN A 183 6.59 -6.05 27.91
C GLN A 183 6.05 -5.90 29.33
N ASP A 184 6.91 -5.71 30.33
CA ASP A 184 6.51 -5.61 31.73
C ASP A 184 5.73 -4.32 32.04
N VAL A 185 6.02 -3.22 31.34
CA VAL A 185 5.18 -2.01 31.38
C VAL A 185 3.81 -2.27 30.73
N LEU A 186 3.75 -2.96 29.60
CA LEU A 186 2.48 -3.25 28.94
C LEU A 186 1.62 -4.25 29.73
N LYS A 187 2.20 -5.27 30.38
CA LYS A 187 1.50 -6.26 31.22
C LYS A 187 0.75 -5.67 32.42
N GLN A 188 1.09 -4.45 32.84
CA GLN A 188 0.43 -3.77 33.95
C GLN A 188 -0.97 -3.23 33.57
N ASP A 189 -1.24 -3.08 32.27
CA ASP A 189 -2.52 -2.57 31.77
C ASP A 189 -3.52 -3.70 31.47
N SER A 190 -4.80 -3.47 31.81
CA SER A 190 -5.86 -4.46 31.60
C SER A 190 -6.12 -4.80 30.12
N HIS A 191 -5.77 -3.91 29.20
CA HIS A 191 -5.89 -4.11 27.75
C HIS A 191 -4.72 -4.88 27.15
N PHE A 192 -3.70 -5.26 27.93
CA PHE A 192 -2.56 -6.07 27.47
C PHE A 192 -2.99 -7.32 26.69
N SER A 193 -4.02 -8.01 27.20
CA SER A 193 -4.55 -9.24 26.60
C SER A 193 -5.20 -9.08 25.22
N ALA A 194 -5.45 -7.84 24.77
CA ALA A 194 -6.02 -7.54 23.46
C ALA A 194 -4.96 -7.26 22.37
N ILE A 195 -3.67 -7.24 22.72
CA ILE A 195 -2.57 -6.90 21.82
C ILE A 195 -1.90 -8.18 21.32
N ASP A 196 -1.71 -8.30 20.00
CA ASP A 196 -0.98 -9.43 19.43
C ASP A 196 0.53 -9.36 19.73
N VAL A 197 1.15 -10.51 19.98
CA VAL A 197 2.56 -10.62 20.36
C VAL A 197 3.50 -10.18 19.23
N GLY A 198 3.14 -10.47 17.98
CA GLY A 198 3.85 -10.00 16.79
C GLY A 198 3.75 -8.48 16.64
N ASN A 199 2.53 -7.93 16.74
CA ASN A 199 2.27 -6.49 16.69
C ASN A 199 2.97 -5.72 17.83
N MET A 200 3.03 -6.30 19.04
CA MET A 200 3.79 -5.77 20.17
C MET A 200 5.30 -5.70 19.83
N LYS A 201 5.87 -6.77 19.27
CA LYS A 201 7.30 -6.81 18.87
C LYS A 201 7.62 -5.86 17.73
N LEU A 202 6.77 -5.79 16.70
CA LEU A 202 6.88 -4.83 15.59
C LEU A 202 6.79 -3.38 16.09
N THR A 203 5.92 -3.10 17.07
CA THR A 203 5.80 -1.77 17.66
C THR A 203 7.02 -1.41 18.50
N TYR A 204 7.55 -2.33 19.30
CA TYR A 204 8.80 -2.14 20.05
C TYR A 204 9.97 -1.80 19.12
N ASN A 205 10.22 -2.59 18.08
CA ASN A 205 11.27 -2.32 17.09
C ASN A 205 11.08 -0.93 16.47
N SER A 206 9.87 -0.60 16.03
CA SER A 206 9.52 0.73 15.49
C SER A 206 9.69 1.90 16.48
N LEU A 207 9.77 1.65 17.79
CA LEU A 207 10.07 2.67 18.80
C LEU A 207 11.58 2.79 19.05
N ILE A 208 12.31 1.66 19.07
CA ILE A 208 13.78 1.64 19.13
C ILE A 208 14.40 2.31 17.89
N ASP A 209 13.95 1.95 16.67
CA ASP A 209 14.40 2.59 15.42
C ASP A 209 14.19 4.11 15.44
N LYS A 210 13.08 4.55 16.07
CA LYS A 210 12.75 5.97 16.24
C LYS A 210 13.68 6.64 17.25
N ALA A 211 14.02 5.97 18.36
CA ALA A 211 15.00 6.44 19.33
C ALA A 211 16.41 6.55 18.70
N GLU A 212 16.82 5.57 17.88
CA GLU A 212 18.09 5.61 17.14
C GLU A 212 18.14 6.78 16.17
N CYS A 213 17.06 7.00 15.41
CA CYS A 213 16.95 8.10 14.48
C CYS A 213 17.03 9.47 15.20
N LYS A 214 16.33 9.61 16.33
CA LYS A 214 16.33 10.80 17.20
C LYS A 214 17.74 11.09 17.76
N GLU A 215 18.45 10.06 18.23
CA GLU A 215 19.82 10.19 18.74
C GLU A 215 20.82 10.55 17.62
N LYS A 216 20.74 9.87 16.48
CA LYS A 216 21.56 10.15 15.30
C LYS A 216 21.30 11.55 14.73
N GLU A 217 20.09 12.09 14.88
CA GLU A 217 19.78 13.48 14.58
C GLU A 217 20.39 14.45 15.60
N ARG A 218 20.26 14.17 16.91
CA ARG A 218 20.88 14.96 17.99
C ARG A 218 22.39 15.11 17.79
N LEU A 219 23.10 14.01 17.57
CA LEU A 219 24.54 13.98 17.31
C LEU A 219 24.92 14.80 16.06
N LYS A 220 24.12 14.72 14.98
CA LYS A 220 24.32 15.55 13.78
C LYS A 220 24.07 17.03 14.06
N GLU A 221 23.11 17.38 14.89
CA GLU A 221 22.84 18.76 15.27
C GLU A 221 23.95 19.34 16.15
N GLU A 222 24.45 18.56 17.11
CA GLU A 222 25.60 18.90 17.95
C GLU A 222 26.88 19.07 17.12
N GLN A 223 27.18 18.16 16.20
CA GLN A 223 28.29 18.32 15.25
C GLN A 223 28.14 19.58 14.37
N ARG A 224 26.90 19.92 13.95
CA ARG A 224 26.62 21.18 13.23
C ARG A 224 26.81 22.40 14.12
N LYS A 225 26.41 22.36 15.39
CA LYS A 225 26.66 23.43 16.38
C LYS A 225 28.17 23.61 16.62
N HIS A 226 28.90 22.52 16.83
CA HIS A 226 30.36 22.53 16.99
C HIS A 226 31.06 23.15 15.77
N LYS A 227 30.77 22.69 14.55
CA LYS A 227 31.35 23.24 13.31
C LYS A 227 31.02 24.72 13.07
N ARG A 228 29.87 25.21 13.57
CA ARG A 228 29.54 26.65 13.54
C ARG A 228 30.38 27.45 14.53
N LEU A 229 30.54 26.96 15.76
CA LEU A 229 31.43 27.57 16.77
C LEU A 229 32.87 27.61 16.25
N GLU A 230 33.33 26.52 15.65
CA GLU A 230 34.66 26.39 15.04
C GLU A 230 34.88 27.34 13.87
N SER A 231 33.93 27.41 12.93
CA SER A 231 33.98 28.38 11.83
C SER A 231 33.96 29.82 12.33
N ALA A 232 33.14 30.14 13.34
CA ALA A 232 33.09 31.48 13.94
C ALA A 232 34.41 31.84 14.64
N PHE A 233 35.00 30.92 15.40
CA PHE A 233 36.28 31.11 16.10
C PHE A 233 37.45 31.28 15.11
N ARG A 234 37.53 30.44 14.07
CA ARG A 234 38.50 30.57 12.97
C ARG A 234 38.35 31.89 12.22
N ASN A 235 37.12 32.37 12.01
CA ASN A 235 36.88 33.69 11.41
C ASN A 235 37.35 34.84 12.33
N ALA A 236 37.12 34.77 13.64
CA ALA A 236 37.65 35.74 14.59
C ALA A 236 39.19 35.79 14.54
N LEU A 237 39.86 34.63 14.58
CA LEU A 237 41.32 34.52 14.44
C LEU A 237 41.85 35.13 13.13
N LYS A 238 41.12 34.99 12.02
CA LYS A 238 41.47 35.57 10.72
C LYS A 238 41.39 37.10 10.67
N HIS A 239 40.57 37.72 11.52
CA HIS A 239 40.37 39.16 11.56
C HIS A 239 41.16 39.89 12.65
N VAL A 240 41.99 39.18 13.43
CA VAL A 240 42.91 39.78 14.40
C VAL A 240 43.95 40.66 13.70
N ALA A 241 44.20 41.85 14.28
CA ALA A 241 45.29 42.74 13.87
C ALA A 241 46.32 42.88 15.02
N PRO A 242 47.63 42.74 14.77
CA PRO A 242 48.26 42.19 13.56
C PRO A 242 47.80 40.76 13.25
N ALA A 243 47.88 40.38 11.97
CA ALA A 243 47.46 39.06 11.50
C ALA A 243 48.20 37.92 12.21
N VAL A 244 47.47 36.87 12.59
CA VAL A 244 48.04 35.67 13.22
C VAL A 244 48.99 34.97 12.25
N THR A 245 50.23 34.75 12.68
CA THR A 245 51.30 34.05 11.96
C THR A 245 51.48 32.63 12.51
N PRO A 246 52.12 31.70 11.78
CA PRO A 246 52.46 30.37 12.30
C PRO A 246 53.34 30.34 13.56
N THR A 247 53.96 31.47 13.91
CA THR A 247 54.80 31.66 15.12
C THR A 247 54.08 32.38 16.26
N SER A 248 52.81 32.74 16.08
CA SER A 248 52.03 33.47 17.08
C SER A 248 51.71 32.61 18.30
N LYS A 249 51.93 33.14 19.50
CA LYS A 249 51.60 32.46 20.76
C LYS A 249 50.12 32.61 21.11
N TRP A 250 49.55 31.58 21.73
CA TRP A 250 48.15 31.59 22.17
C TRP A 250 47.84 32.79 23.07
N ASP A 251 48.68 33.08 24.08
CA ASP A 251 48.42 34.13 25.07
C ASP A 251 48.34 35.54 24.45
N GLU A 252 49.17 35.82 23.44
CA GLU A 252 49.20 37.11 22.73
C GLU A 252 47.99 37.32 21.80
N VAL A 253 47.44 36.22 21.27
CA VAL A 253 46.24 36.24 20.41
C VAL A 253 44.97 36.25 21.27
N ARG A 254 44.94 35.44 22.34
CA ARG A 254 43.88 35.38 23.36
C ARG A 254 43.50 36.77 23.86
N LEU A 255 44.47 37.60 24.22
CA LEU A 255 44.24 38.97 24.73
C LEU A 255 43.56 39.90 23.71
N LYS A 256 43.59 39.57 22.42
CA LYS A 256 42.97 40.37 21.34
C LYS A 256 41.57 39.87 20.99
N ILE A 257 41.34 38.55 21.07
CA ILE A 257 40.04 37.93 20.78
C ILE A 257 39.15 37.75 22.01
N CYS A 258 39.60 38.07 23.22
CA CYS A 258 38.85 37.77 24.45
C CYS A 258 37.45 38.40 24.53
N ASN A 259 37.25 39.51 23.82
CA ASN A 259 35.97 40.23 23.76
C ASN A 259 35.11 39.84 22.54
N GLU A 260 35.61 39.00 21.64
CA GLU A 260 34.85 38.56 20.47
C GLU A 260 33.73 37.59 20.89
N PRO A 261 32.50 37.72 20.36
CA PRO A 261 31.41 36.80 20.68
C PRO A 261 31.73 35.35 20.30
N ALA A 262 32.57 35.13 19.29
CA ALA A 262 33.04 33.80 18.90
C ALA A 262 34.00 33.16 19.93
N PHE A 263 34.77 33.96 20.67
CA PHE A 263 35.64 33.46 21.75
C PHE A 263 34.82 33.14 23.00
N LEU A 264 33.86 34.01 23.34
CA LEU A 264 32.96 33.82 24.48
C LEU A 264 32.03 32.62 24.29
N ALA A 265 31.58 32.35 23.06
CA ALA A 265 30.69 31.23 22.73
C ALA A 265 31.35 29.84 22.87
N VAL A 266 32.69 29.74 22.81
CA VAL A 266 33.43 28.52 23.17
C VAL A 266 33.76 28.62 24.65
N THR A 267 33.05 27.92 25.52
CA THR A 267 33.27 28.04 26.98
C THR A 267 34.53 27.35 27.50
N PRO A 268 34.94 26.13 27.07
CA PRO A 268 36.12 25.47 27.62
C PRO A 268 37.41 26.05 27.04
N GLU A 269 38.36 26.44 27.90
CA GLU A 269 39.63 27.00 27.45
C GLU A 269 40.49 25.98 26.68
N ALA A 270 40.40 24.69 27.03
CA ALA A 270 41.02 23.60 26.28
C ALA A 270 40.56 23.57 24.80
N ASN A 271 39.25 23.69 24.55
CA ASN A 271 38.72 23.73 23.19
C ASN A 271 39.27 24.94 22.41
N ARG A 272 39.31 26.12 23.04
CA ARG A 272 39.89 27.34 22.43
C ARG A 272 41.34 27.14 22.00
N ILE A 273 42.16 26.48 22.85
CA ILE A 273 43.56 26.16 22.55
C ILE A 273 43.67 25.17 21.39
N THR A 274 42.88 24.09 21.38
CA THR A 274 42.88 23.12 20.27
C THR A 274 42.50 23.79 18.95
N MET A 275 41.44 24.58 18.94
CA MET A 275 40.96 25.29 17.74
C MET A 275 41.96 26.34 17.23
N PHE A 276 42.74 26.95 18.14
CA PHE A 276 43.85 27.83 17.77
C PHE A 276 45.03 27.06 17.18
N ASN A 277 45.44 25.94 17.79
CA ASN A 277 46.54 25.11 17.29
C ASN A 277 46.22 24.51 15.91
N GLU A 278 44.99 24.06 15.68
CA GLU A 278 44.51 23.65 14.35
C GLU A 278 44.61 24.79 13.32
N TYR A 279 44.22 26.01 13.71
CA TYR A 279 44.30 27.18 12.84
C TYR A 279 45.76 27.54 12.51
N ILE A 280 46.67 27.43 13.47
CA ILE A 280 48.12 27.61 13.28
C ILE A 280 48.70 26.52 12.35
N SER A 281 48.29 25.25 12.50
CA SER A 281 48.70 24.15 11.59
C SER A 281 48.28 24.43 10.15
N LEU A 282 47.02 24.83 9.95
CA LEU A 282 46.49 25.15 8.63
C LEU A 282 47.16 26.39 7.99
N LEU A 283 47.58 27.37 8.81
CA LEU A 283 48.42 28.46 8.33
C LEU A 283 49.83 27.98 7.93
N ALA A 284 50.46 27.10 8.71
CA ALA A 284 51.76 26.53 8.37
C ALA A 284 51.72 25.70 7.07
N GLU A 285 50.71 24.83 6.92
CA GLU A 285 50.47 24.00 5.73
C GLU A 285 50.19 24.86 4.48
N SER A 286 49.34 25.89 4.59
CA SER A 286 49.04 26.78 3.45
C SER A 286 50.21 27.70 3.06
N CYS A 287 51.07 28.08 4.01
CA CYS A 287 52.32 28.77 3.73
C CYS A 287 53.36 27.87 3.03
N ALA A 288 53.43 26.58 3.38
CA ALA A 288 54.36 25.64 2.75
C ALA A 288 54.14 25.50 1.23
N HIS A 289 52.89 25.60 0.77
CA HIS A 289 52.55 25.48 -0.66
C HIS A 289 52.84 26.73 -1.52
N HIS A 290 53.09 27.91 -0.92
CA HIS A 290 53.30 29.15 -1.68
C HIS A 290 54.76 29.44 -2.06
N HIS A 291 55.72 28.61 -1.64
CA HIS A 291 57.15 28.86 -1.82
C HIS A 291 57.93 27.90 -2.74
N SER A 292 57.26 27.07 -3.56
CA SER A 292 57.92 26.38 -4.68
C SER A 292 57.84 27.19 -5.97
N HIS A 293 58.98 27.74 -6.42
CA HIS A 293 59.11 28.68 -7.54
C HIS A 293 58.57 28.19 -8.88
N GLY A 294 57.88 29.07 -9.61
CA GLY A 294 57.53 28.84 -11.01
C GLY A 294 58.72 29.01 -11.97
N LYS A 295 58.71 28.25 -13.07
CA LYS A 295 59.42 28.57 -14.33
C LYS A 295 58.53 28.25 -15.53
N LYS A 296 57.84 29.26 -16.07
CA LYS A 296 57.22 29.18 -17.39
C LYS A 296 58.30 29.00 -18.45
N LYS A 297 58.39 27.82 -19.09
CA LYS A 297 59.06 27.67 -20.40
C LYS A 297 58.02 27.42 -21.49
N LYS A 298 57.72 28.47 -22.26
CA LYS A 298 57.14 28.32 -23.61
C LYS A 298 58.12 27.51 -24.48
N LYS A 299 57.63 26.48 -25.17
CA LYS A 299 58.18 26.04 -26.46
C LYS A 299 57.04 25.65 -27.39
N ASN A 300 57.16 26.05 -28.66
CA ASN A 300 56.13 25.89 -29.68
C ASN A 300 56.24 24.55 -30.42
N LYS A 301 55.10 23.88 -30.62
CA LYS A 301 54.57 23.34 -31.89
C LYS A 301 55.56 22.74 -32.91
N LYS A 302 55.44 21.41 -33.16
CA LYS A 302 55.20 20.85 -34.52
C LYS A 302 54.62 19.42 -34.50
N GLN A 303 54.03 19.01 -35.63
CA GLN A 303 53.19 17.82 -35.81
C GLN A 303 53.95 16.60 -36.37
N LYS A 304 53.49 15.38 -36.02
CA LYS A 304 53.24 14.19 -36.89
C LYS A 304 52.55 13.13 -35.99
N LYS A 305 51.30 12.69 -36.22
CA LYS A 305 50.68 11.85 -37.29
C LYS A 305 50.93 10.33 -37.13
N ASN A 306 49.84 9.58 -36.87
CA ASN A 306 49.66 8.11 -36.82
C ASN A 306 50.45 7.35 -35.73
N GLU A 307 50.00 6.22 -35.18
CA GLU A 307 48.95 5.27 -35.65
C GLU A 307 48.12 4.63 -34.50
N LYS A 308 47.15 3.78 -34.85
CA LYS A 308 46.12 3.18 -33.97
C LYS A 308 46.67 2.13 -32.97
N GLN A 309 46.01 2.01 -31.81
CA GLN A 309 45.39 0.73 -31.40
C GLN A 309 44.25 0.94 -30.38
N GLU A 310 43.21 0.11 -30.48
CA GLU A 310 42.02 0.11 -29.61
C GLU A 310 42.15 -0.93 -28.49
N SER A 311 41.72 -0.57 -27.28
CA SER A 311 40.88 -1.42 -26.43
C SER A 311 40.35 -0.58 -25.27
N SER A 312 39.04 -0.67 -25.00
CA SER A 312 38.31 0.20 -24.06
C SER A 312 37.90 -0.58 -22.82
N GLU A 313 38.34 -0.15 -21.63
CA GLU A 313 37.85 -0.61 -20.33
C GLU A 313 37.48 0.61 -19.47
N GLU A 314 36.18 0.78 -19.19
CA GLU A 314 35.58 1.62 -18.14
C GLU A 314 34.12 1.09 -18.02
N SER A 315 33.68 0.43 -16.96
CA SER A 315 33.66 0.80 -15.54
C SER A 315 32.85 2.08 -15.29
N MET A 316 31.53 1.91 -15.14
CA MET A 316 30.59 2.96 -14.73
C MET A 316 30.13 2.70 -13.29
N ASP A 317 30.15 3.76 -12.48
CA ASP A 317 29.88 3.79 -11.04
C ASP A 317 28.56 4.54 -10.73
N ASP A 318 28.21 4.59 -9.44
CA ASP A 318 26.88 4.76 -8.83
C ASP A 318 26.15 6.15 -8.89
N GLU A 319 24.92 6.12 -8.33
CA GLU A 319 24.06 7.21 -7.79
C GLU A 319 23.25 8.18 -8.71
N PRO A 320 21.92 8.29 -8.50
CA PRO A 320 21.07 9.34 -9.07
C PRO A 320 20.72 10.50 -8.11
N ASP A 321 20.90 11.72 -8.64
CA ASP A 321 20.16 12.99 -8.45
C ASP A 321 19.58 13.41 -7.05
N LYS A 322 20.00 14.60 -6.58
CA LYS A 322 19.39 15.34 -5.46
C LYS A 322 19.15 16.81 -5.82
N MET A 323 17.90 17.13 -6.15
CA MET A 323 17.37 18.48 -6.42
C MET A 323 17.71 19.52 -5.33
N LYS A 324 18.29 20.67 -5.72
CA LYS A 324 18.50 21.84 -4.85
C LYS A 324 17.56 23.00 -5.19
N LYS A 325 16.70 23.40 -4.24
CA LYS A 325 15.91 24.63 -4.30
C LYS A 325 16.81 25.87 -4.19
N ASN A 326 16.51 26.93 -4.96
CA ASN A 326 17.30 28.16 -4.99
C ASN A 326 16.40 29.39 -4.71
N SER A 327 16.61 30.09 -3.59
CA SER A 327 15.79 31.22 -3.14
C SER A 327 16.51 32.57 -3.32
N LYS A 328 15.99 33.45 -4.19
CA LYS A 328 16.52 34.81 -4.39
C LYS A 328 15.74 35.87 -3.60
N LYS A 329 16.41 36.57 -2.67
CA LYS A 329 15.91 37.80 -2.03
C LYS A 329 16.08 39.01 -2.98
N LYS A 330 15.12 39.95 -2.96
CA LYS A 330 15.31 41.35 -3.43
C LYS A 330 14.87 42.35 -2.34
N LYS A 331 15.39 43.58 -2.42
CA LYS A 331 15.48 44.56 -1.31
C LYS A 331 14.33 45.58 -1.27
N LYS A 332 14.11 46.19 -0.09
CA LYS A 332 13.29 47.39 0.18
C LYS A 332 13.94 48.70 -0.30
N LYS A 333 13.10 49.71 -0.59
CA LYS A 333 13.23 51.18 -0.36
C LYS A 333 11.78 51.74 -0.34
N SER A 334 11.24 52.42 0.70
CA SER A 334 11.44 53.81 1.19
C SER A 334 10.99 54.87 0.14
N SER A 335 10.23 55.94 0.43
CA SER A 335 9.93 56.64 1.71
C SER A 335 8.87 57.78 1.58
N LYS A 336 8.27 58.23 2.71
CA LYS A 336 7.52 59.51 2.95
C LYS A 336 6.22 59.71 2.13
N GLY A 337 5.20 60.48 2.52
CA GLY A 337 4.80 61.39 3.64
C GLY A 337 3.43 61.97 3.21
N ASP A 338 2.49 62.49 4.01
CA ASP A 338 2.52 63.30 5.23
C ASP A 338 1.08 63.33 5.87
N LEU A 339 0.94 63.97 7.05
CA LEU A 339 -0.22 64.66 7.71
C LEU A 339 -1.66 64.64 7.06
N SER A 340 -2.82 64.72 7.74
CA SER A 340 -3.20 65.14 9.12
C SER A 340 -4.64 64.72 9.55
N GLU A 341 -4.85 64.59 10.87
CA GLU A 341 -6.04 64.94 11.71
C GLU A 341 -7.50 64.43 11.49
N ASN A 342 -8.06 64.00 12.65
CA ASN A 342 -9.42 64.21 13.21
C ASN A 342 -10.67 63.41 12.75
N ASN A 343 -11.23 62.67 13.73
CA ASN A 343 -12.66 62.47 14.10
C ASN A 343 -13.68 62.02 13.01
N VAL A 344 -14.60 61.06 13.20
CA VAL A 344 -15.53 60.83 14.34
C VAL A 344 -15.95 59.32 14.40
N ASN A 345 -16.19 58.77 15.60
CA ASN A 345 -16.78 57.43 15.91
C ASN A 345 -18.34 57.51 15.90
N PRO A 346 -19.20 56.45 15.99
CA PRO A 346 -18.99 55.02 16.35
C PRO A 346 -19.68 54.05 15.32
N MET A 347 -19.96 52.74 15.51
CA MET A 347 -20.57 52.04 16.65
C MET A 347 -20.65 50.49 16.51
N ARG A 348 -20.31 49.77 17.62
CA ARG A 348 -20.74 48.41 18.11
C ARG A 348 -20.65 47.18 17.17
N LYS A 349 -20.02 46.02 17.50
CA LYS A 349 -20.22 45.04 18.64
C LYS A 349 -21.63 44.43 18.67
N HIS A 350 -21.91 43.13 18.95
CA HIS A 350 -21.19 41.86 19.25
C HIS A 350 -22.19 40.72 18.82
N SER A 351 -21.81 39.54 18.31
CA SER A 351 -21.34 38.32 18.99
C SER A 351 -22.35 37.52 19.86
N SER A 352 -22.53 36.25 19.46
CA SER A 352 -22.79 35.02 20.27
C SER A 352 -24.21 34.55 20.64
N SER A 353 -24.32 33.20 20.64
CA SER A 353 -25.18 32.34 21.50
C SER A 353 -26.70 32.33 21.26
N ASP A 354 -27.46 31.25 21.52
CA ASP A 354 -27.17 29.81 21.78
C ASP A 354 -28.47 28.97 21.60
N GLU A 355 -28.32 27.66 21.34
CA GLU A 355 -29.32 26.53 21.48
C GLU A 355 -30.72 26.70 20.79
N TYR A 356 -31.58 25.69 20.53
CA TYR A 356 -32.24 24.68 21.37
C TYR A 356 -32.82 23.49 20.54
N GLU A 357 -33.12 22.39 21.24
CA GLU A 357 -33.81 21.16 20.79
C GLU A 357 -35.23 21.31 20.21
N ARG A 358 -35.71 20.33 19.39
CA ARG A 358 -36.92 19.48 19.64
C ARG A 358 -37.58 18.77 18.41
N ASP A 359 -37.54 17.42 18.43
CA ASP A 359 -38.58 16.40 18.08
C ASP A 359 -39.20 16.14 16.66
N LYS A 360 -39.43 14.82 16.41
CA LYS A 360 -40.52 14.14 15.63
C LYS A 360 -40.68 14.31 14.09
N LYS A 361 -40.52 13.20 13.32
CA LYS A 361 -41.55 12.14 13.03
C LYS A 361 -41.25 11.35 11.73
N LYS A 362 -41.45 10.03 11.83
CA LYS A 362 -41.61 9.01 10.76
C LYS A 362 -42.28 9.48 9.46
N ARG A 363 -41.82 8.96 8.31
CA ARG A 363 -42.70 8.37 7.28
C ARG A 363 -42.00 7.35 6.37
N ARG A 364 -42.75 6.31 5.99
CA ARG A 364 -42.42 5.35 4.92
C ARG A 364 -42.71 5.99 3.55
N GLY A 365 -42.07 5.50 2.49
CA GLY A 365 -42.44 5.81 1.11
C GLY A 365 -41.53 5.07 0.11
N ASP A 366 -42.10 4.14 -0.64
CA ASP A 366 -41.44 3.41 -1.72
C ASP A 366 -41.27 4.24 -3.01
N ASN A 367 -40.60 3.62 -3.97
CA ASN A 367 -40.57 3.87 -5.41
C ASN A 367 -39.66 4.98 -6.00
N GLU A 368 -38.57 4.49 -6.59
CA GLU A 368 -38.38 4.36 -8.05
C GLU A 368 -38.36 5.58 -8.99
N ALA A 369 -37.41 5.51 -9.93
CA ALA A 369 -37.46 6.01 -11.30
C ALA A 369 -37.40 7.55 -11.60
N SER A 370 -36.15 7.99 -11.81
CA SER A 370 -35.65 8.42 -13.14
C SER A 370 -35.63 9.92 -13.55
N ARG A 371 -34.70 10.19 -14.49
CA ARG A 371 -34.42 11.45 -15.26
C ARG A 371 -33.67 12.55 -14.48
N ARG A 372 -32.68 13.28 -15.03
CA ARG A 372 -31.88 13.28 -16.30
C ARG A 372 -30.56 14.03 -15.95
N LYS A 373 -29.35 13.57 -16.27
CA LYS A 373 -28.59 13.71 -17.54
C LYS A 373 -28.32 15.16 -18.02
N ASN A 374 -27.06 15.64 -17.92
CA ASN A 374 -26.19 16.07 -19.06
C ASN A 374 -25.06 17.09 -18.70
N HIS A 375 -23.79 16.66 -18.75
CA HIS A 375 -22.66 17.18 -19.56
C HIS A 375 -21.42 16.30 -19.24
N ASP A 376 -20.75 15.58 -20.15
CA ASP A 376 -20.09 15.99 -21.42
C ASP A 376 -18.85 16.86 -21.15
N SER A 377 -17.63 16.61 -21.67
CA SER A 377 -16.99 15.50 -22.42
C SER A 377 -15.45 15.61 -22.24
N GLY A 378 -14.55 14.67 -22.56
CA GLY A 378 -14.63 13.29 -23.07
C GLY A 378 -13.20 12.76 -23.40
N ASP A 379 -12.99 11.44 -23.52
CA ASP A 379 -11.77 10.80 -24.06
C ASP A 379 -12.16 9.45 -24.68
N ASP A 380 -11.89 9.25 -25.98
CA ASP A 380 -12.42 8.12 -26.77
C ASP A 380 -11.55 6.87 -26.61
N SER A 381 -12.15 5.80 -26.11
CA SER A 381 -11.65 4.43 -26.25
C SER A 381 -12.81 3.56 -26.67
N GLU A 382 -12.80 3.14 -27.94
CA GLU A 382 -13.81 2.24 -28.51
C GLU A 382 -13.74 0.87 -27.83
N GLU A 383 -14.59 0.65 -26.82
CA GLU A 383 -14.83 -0.68 -26.25
C GLU A 383 -15.49 -1.57 -27.32
N LEU A 384 -14.67 -2.37 -28.00
CA LEU A 384 -15.13 -3.41 -28.92
C LEU A 384 -16.14 -4.32 -28.23
N SER A 385 -17.23 -4.65 -28.92
CA SER A 385 -18.25 -5.53 -28.36
C SER A 385 -17.68 -6.91 -28.07
N GLU A 386 -18.26 -7.61 -27.08
CA GLU A 386 -17.91 -8.99 -26.74
C GLU A 386 -17.93 -9.91 -27.98
N SER A 387 -18.85 -9.65 -28.93
CA SER A 387 -18.95 -10.36 -30.20
C SER A 387 -17.78 -10.13 -31.17
N GLU A 388 -17.11 -8.97 -31.10
CA GLU A 388 -15.95 -8.64 -31.92
C GLU A 388 -14.65 -9.16 -31.28
N LEU A 389 -14.58 -9.15 -29.95
CA LEU A 389 -13.51 -9.79 -29.21
C LEU A 389 -13.49 -11.31 -29.46
N GLU A 390 -14.66 -11.97 -29.47
CA GLU A 390 -14.76 -13.41 -29.79
C GLU A 390 -14.32 -13.72 -31.24
N LYS A 391 -14.72 -12.88 -32.22
CA LYS A 391 -14.25 -13.00 -33.62
C LYS A 391 -12.73 -12.84 -33.73
N ARG A 392 -12.16 -11.84 -33.06
CA ARG A 392 -10.72 -11.56 -33.07
C ARG A 392 -9.92 -12.69 -32.41
N ARG A 393 -10.46 -13.27 -31.33
CA ARG A 393 -9.90 -14.45 -30.67
C ARG A 393 -9.91 -15.68 -31.57
N ARG A 394 -10.97 -15.88 -32.36
CA ARG A 394 -11.04 -17.00 -33.32
C ARG A 394 -10.01 -16.87 -34.44
N LEU A 395 -9.87 -15.68 -35.02
CA LEU A 395 -8.87 -15.43 -36.07
C LEU A 395 -7.43 -15.64 -35.58
N LEU A 396 -7.10 -15.19 -34.36
CA LEU A 396 -5.78 -15.42 -33.75
C LEU A 396 -5.47 -16.91 -33.48
N LEU A 397 -6.50 -17.74 -33.25
CA LEU A 397 -6.33 -19.19 -33.10
C LEU A 397 -6.14 -19.90 -34.45
N GLU A 398 -6.69 -19.34 -35.53
CA GLU A 398 -6.57 -19.83 -36.90
C GLU A 398 -5.17 -19.51 -37.45
N GLU A 399 -4.69 -18.28 -37.25
CA GLU A 399 -3.33 -17.83 -37.62
C GLU A 399 -2.21 -18.59 -36.88
N LEU A 400 -2.48 -19.07 -35.66
CA LEU A 400 -1.57 -19.93 -34.89
C LEU A 400 -1.58 -21.42 -35.31
N GLN A 401 -2.44 -21.83 -36.25
CA GLN A 401 -2.48 -23.19 -36.80
C GLN A 401 -1.83 -23.29 -38.19
N GLU A 402 -1.52 -22.17 -38.84
CA GLU A 402 -0.86 -22.12 -40.15
C GLU A 402 0.69 -21.98 -40.07
N HIS A 403 1.25 -22.01 -38.85
CA HIS A 403 2.69 -21.89 -38.55
C HIS A 403 3.25 -23.05 -37.72
#